data_AF-A0A6D2HGL8-F1
#
_entry.id   AF-A0A6D2HGL8-F1
#
_cell.length_a   1.000
_cell.length_b   1.000
_cell.length_c   1.000
_cell.angle_alpha   90.00
_cell.angle_beta   90.00
_cell.angle_gamma   90.00
#
_symmetry.space_group_name_H-M   'P 1'
#
loop_
_entity.id
_entity.type
_entity.pdbx_description
1 polymer ?
#
loop_
_entity_poly.entity_id
_entity_poly.type
_entity_poly.pdbx_seq_one_letter_code
_entity_poly.pdbx_strand_id
1 'polypeptide(L)'
;MNDKSFDRVVQLRLTGCRNCTSLGMLGQLSRLRKLYISQMRSVTIISSDFYTSNPESTHQDQQPFKALLTLSFEDMPNWKVWENVKVHGGSLFPKLELLYVVNCPQLATWPP
;
A
#
# COMPACT_ATOMS: atom_id res chain seq x y z
N MET A 1 -5.18 0.72 13.94
CA MET A 1 -6.07 1.85 13.58
C MET A 1 -7.47 1.25 13.51
N ASN A 2 -8.18 1.15 14.63
CA ASN A 2 -9.50 0.47 14.72
C ASN A 2 -10.67 1.46 14.58
N ASP A 3 -10.46 2.54 13.83
CA ASP A 3 -11.53 3.49 13.53
C ASP A 3 -12.35 2.92 12.37
N LYS A 4 -13.53 2.39 12.69
CA LYS A 4 -14.48 1.83 11.71
C LYS A 4 -14.95 2.84 10.66
N SER A 5 -14.62 4.12 10.83
CA SER A 5 -14.96 5.19 9.88
C SER A 5 -14.48 4.91 8.45
N PHE A 6 -13.41 4.13 8.27
CA PHE A 6 -12.85 3.82 6.94
C PHE A 6 -13.25 2.45 6.37
N ASP A 7 -14.08 1.66 7.08
CA ASP A 7 -14.49 0.31 6.63
C ASP A 7 -15.27 0.32 5.31
N ARG A 8 -15.86 1.46 4.95
CA ARG A 8 -16.64 1.62 3.71
C ARG A 8 -15.83 2.23 2.57
N VAL A 9 -14.56 2.59 2.79
CA VAL A 9 -13.73 3.19 1.75
C VAL A 9 -13.44 2.15 0.67
N VAL A 10 -13.89 2.46 -0.55
CA VAL A 10 -13.67 1.62 -1.74
C VAL A 10 -12.56 2.19 -2.63
N GLN A 11 -12.35 3.49 -2.58
CA GLN A 11 -11.31 4.17 -3.34
C GLN A 11 -10.63 5.22 -2.47
N LEU A 12 -9.31 5.26 -2.51
CA LEU A 12 -8.50 6.25 -1.80
C LEU A 12 -7.49 6.87 -2.76
N ARG A 13 -7.35 8.20 -2.69
CA ARG A 13 -6.34 8.96 -3.42
C ARG A 13 -5.56 9.83 -2.45
N LEU A 14 -4.24 9.65 -2.42
CA LEU A 14 -3.30 10.49 -1.69
C LEU A 14 -2.48 11.26 -2.73
N THR A 15 -2.57 12.58 -2.72
CA THR A 15 -1.88 13.43 -3.70
C THR A 15 -1.23 14.62 -3.01
N GLY A 16 0.08 14.77 -3.21
CA GLY A 16 0.80 15.98 -2.79
C GLY A 16 0.99 16.13 -1.28
N CYS A 17 0.90 15.06 -0.47
CA CYS A 17 1.16 15.15 0.96
C CYS A 17 2.66 15.26 1.24
N ARG A 18 3.17 16.49 1.25
CA ARG A 18 4.62 16.79 1.27
C ARG A 18 5.34 16.36 2.54
N ASN A 19 4.68 16.36 3.69
CA ASN A 19 5.29 16.00 4.98
C ASN A 19 4.98 14.56 5.41
N CYS A 20 4.25 13.81 4.58
CA CYS A 20 3.88 12.44 4.88
C CYS A 20 5.05 11.52 4.55
N THR A 21 5.65 10.94 5.59
CA THR A 21 6.82 10.04 5.49
C THR A 21 6.43 8.56 5.47
N SER A 22 5.25 8.21 6.00
CA SER A 22 4.66 6.87 5.93
C SER A 22 3.24 6.95 5.39
N LEU A 23 2.87 5.99 4.57
CA LEU A 23 1.53 5.83 4.00
C LEU A 23 0.53 5.22 4.99
N GLY A 24 1.01 4.68 6.11
CA GLY A 24 0.21 3.98 7.12
C GLY A 24 -0.39 2.66 6.61
N MET A 25 -1.19 2.02 7.46
CA MET A 25 -1.73 0.66 7.25
C MET A 25 -2.92 0.61 6.28
N LEU A 26 -2.74 1.10 5.05
CA LEU A 26 -3.78 1.12 4.04
C LEU A 26 -4.21 -0.30 3.61
N GLY A 27 -3.35 -1.30 3.79
CA GLY A 27 -3.66 -2.71 3.54
C GLY A 27 -4.79 -3.28 4.39
N GLN A 28 -5.10 -2.66 5.53
CA GLN A 28 -6.20 -3.07 6.42
C GLN A 28 -7.57 -2.62 5.91
N LEU A 29 -7.62 -1.74 4.91
CA LEU A 29 -8.89 -1.25 4.34
C LEU A 29 -9.57 -2.35 3.53
N SER A 30 -10.42 -3.10 4.22
CA SER A 30 -11.01 -4.37 3.79
C SER A 30 -11.83 -4.29 2.49
N ARG A 31 -12.37 -3.11 2.14
CA ARG A 31 -13.20 -2.87 0.95
C ARG A 31 -12.49 -2.03 -0.11
N LEU A 32 -11.23 -1.64 0.12
CA LEU A 32 -10.48 -0.80 -0.80
C LEU A 32 -10.19 -1.57 -2.09
N ARG A 33 -10.71 -1.06 -3.21
CA ARG A 33 -10.54 -1.62 -4.55
C ARG A 33 -9.55 -0.82 -5.39
N LYS A 34 -9.41 0.48 -5.12
CA LYS A 34 -8.55 1.37 -5.91
C LYS A 34 -7.74 2.27 -4.99
N LEU A 35 -6.42 2.22 -5.13
CA LEU A 35 -5.49 3.05 -4.37
C LEU A 35 -4.60 3.83 -5.35
N TYR A 36 -4.63 5.15 -5.24
CA TYR A 36 -3.80 6.05 -6.03
C TYR A 36 -2.94 6.89 -5.10
N ILE A 37 -1.63 6.83 -5.27
CA ILE A 37 -0.66 7.53 -4.44
C ILE A 37 0.23 8.33 -5.39
N SER A 38 0.28 9.65 -5.19
CA SER A 38 0.95 10.53 -6.14
C SER A 38 1.60 11.74 -5.48
N GLN A 39 2.72 12.21 -6.04
CA GLN A 39 3.41 13.42 -5.60
C GLN A 39 3.82 13.39 -4.11
N MET A 40 4.09 12.19 -3.57
CA MET A 40 4.45 11.93 -2.18
C MET A 40 5.97 12.04 -1.98
N ARG A 41 6.51 13.27 -2.01
CA ARG A 41 7.97 13.50 -2.05
C ARG A 41 8.75 13.03 -0.82
N SER A 42 8.13 12.94 0.35
CA SER A 42 8.81 12.53 1.58
C SER A 42 8.78 11.03 1.84
N VAL A 43 8.03 10.27 1.03
CA VAL A 43 8.03 8.80 1.10
C VAL A 43 9.27 8.29 0.38
N THR A 44 10.17 7.67 1.13
CA THR A 44 11.39 7.05 0.59
C THR A 44 11.32 5.53 0.60
N ILE A 45 10.50 4.95 1.48
CA ILE A 45 10.34 3.52 1.68
C ILE A 45 8.85 3.23 1.82
N ILE A 46 8.37 2.19 1.15
CA ILE A 46 7.09 1.55 1.45
C ILE A 46 7.42 0.28 2.24
N SER A 47 7.21 0.35 3.54
CA SER A 47 7.58 -0.69 4.50
C SER A 47 6.42 -1.59 4.88
N SER A 48 6.69 -2.57 5.75
CA SER A 48 5.68 -3.51 6.22
C SER A 48 4.43 -2.88 6.87
N ASP A 49 4.58 -1.69 7.46
CA ASP A 49 3.51 -0.86 8.02
C ASP A 49 2.44 -0.46 6.99
N PHE A 50 2.74 -0.53 5.69
CA PHE A 50 1.77 -0.29 4.62
C PHE A 50 0.68 -1.36 4.55
N TYR A 51 1.01 -2.60 4.92
CA TYR A 51 0.17 -3.78 4.68
C TYR A 51 -0.63 -4.19 5.91
N THR A 52 0.02 -4.30 7.07
CA THR A 52 -0.59 -4.83 8.30
C THR A 52 0.15 -4.34 9.54
N SER A 53 -0.55 -4.30 10.68
CA SER A 53 0.06 -4.07 12.00
C SER A 53 0.79 -5.30 12.56
N ASN A 54 0.53 -6.50 12.03
CA ASN A 54 1.15 -7.73 12.52
C ASN A 54 1.49 -8.67 11.34
N PRO A 55 2.72 -8.58 10.78
CA PRO A 55 3.16 -9.41 9.66
C PRO A 55 3.22 -10.91 9.97
N GLU A 56 3.43 -11.28 11.23
CA GLU A 56 3.59 -12.66 11.69
C GLU A 56 2.27 -13.35 12.02
N SER A 57 1.16 -12.62 11.95
CA SER A 57 -0.16 -13.17 12.23
C SER A 57 -0.60 -14.21 11.21
N THR A 58 -1.18 -15.30 11.70
CA THR A 58 -1.75 -16.39 10.89
C THR A 58 -3.26 -16.26 10.70
N HIS A 59 -3.86 -15.20 11.24
CA HIS A 59 -5.29 -14.93 11.12
C HIS A 59 -5.64 -14.46 9.71
N GLN A 60 -6.55 -15.18 9.05
CA GLN A 60 -6.99 -14.87 7.69
C GLN A 60 -7.62 -13.46 7.56
N ASP A 61 -8.14 -12.91 8.66
CA ASP A 61 -8.64 -11.53 8.75
C ASP A 61 -7.54 -10.47 8.60
N GLN A 62 -6.27 -10.86 8.63
CA GLN A 62 -5.13 -9.96 8.45
C GLN A 62 -4.55 -9.96 7.04
N GLN A 63 -5.21 -10.61 6.07
CA GLN A 63 -4.86 -10.55 4.64
C GLN A 63 -4.85 -9.09 4.15
N PRO A 64 -3.67 -8.53 3.80
CA PRO A 64 -3.59 -7.17 3.27
C PRO A 64 -4.29 -7.06 1.92
N PHE A 65 -4.85 -5.88 1.64
CA PHE A 65 -5.37 -5.51 0.33
C PHE A 65 -6.31 -6.55 -0.32
N LYS A 66 -7.13 -7.23 0.49
CA LYS A 66 -7.97 -8.38 0.06
C LYS A 66 -8.97 -8.10 -1.07
N ALA A 67 -9.26 -6.82 -1.33
CA ALA A 67 -10.19 -6.37 -2.38
C ALA A 67 -9.53 -5.46 -3.42
N LEU A 68 -8.22 -5.18 -3.31
CA LEU A 68 -7.55 -4.19 -4.15
C LEU A 68 -7.38 -4.72 -5.58
N LEU A 69 -7.93 -3.98 -6.54
CA LEU A 69 -7.88 -4.29 -7.97
C LEU A 69 -6.90 -3.37 -8.71
N THR A 70 -6.76 -2.12 -8.25
CA THR A 70 -5.90 -1.12 -8.88
C THR A 70 -5.00 -0.47 -7.85
N LEU A 71 -3.70 -0.46 -8.12
CA LEU A 71 -2.67 0.22 -7.35
C LEU A 71 -1.86 1.13 -8.28
N SER A 72 -1.78 2.42 -7.94
CA SER A 72 -0.99 3.38 -8.70
C SER A 72 -0.05 4.16 -7.79
N PHE A 73 1.22 4.23 -8.18
CA PHE A 73 2.24 5.11 -7.63
C PHE A 73 2.76 6.04 -8.74
N GLU A 74 2.57 7.34 -8.60
CA GLU A 74 2.88 8.32 -9.63
C GLU A 74 3.70 9.49 -9.07
N ASP A 75 4.73 9.94 -9.80
CA ASP A 75 5.53 11.12 -9.44
C ASP A 75 6.06 11.05 -7.99
N MET A 76 6.67 9.92 -7.63
CA MET A 76 7.30 9.70 -6.31
C MET A 76 8.83 9.72 -6.44
N PRO A 77 9.46 10.90 -6.54
CA PRO A 77 10.85 11.03 -6.98
C PRO A 77 11.90 10.48 -6.00
N ASN A 78 11.56 10.39 -4.71
CA ASN A 78 12.49 9.95 -3.66
C ASN A 78 12.20 8.54 -3.15
N TRP A 79 11.20 7.86 -3.71
CA TRP A 79 10.84 6.50 -3.31
C TRP A 79 11.87 5.51 -3.86
N LYS A 80 12.52 4.77 -2.96
CA LYS A 80 13.66 3.89 -3.25
C LYS A 80 13.35 2.42 -3.05
N VAL A 81 12.67 2.11 -1.96
CA VAL A 81 12.46 0.73 -1.53
C VAL A 81 10.99 0.45 -1.42
N TRP A 82 10.55 -0.60 -2.09
CA TRP A 82 9.28 -1.25 -1.82
C TRP A 82 9.58 -2.60 -1.17
N GLU A 83 9.28 -2.70 0.13
CA GLU A 83 9.60 -3.88 0.92
C GLU A 83 8.67 -5.04 0.59
N ASN A 84 9.29 -6.22 0.45
CA ASN A 84 8.60 -7.50 0.42
C ASN A 84 8.33 -7.98 1.85
N VAL A 85 7.10 -8.38 2.12
CA VAL A 85 6.69 -8.95 3.40
C VAL A 85 6.10 -10.33 3.16
N LYS A 86 6.60 -11.32 3.90
CA LYS A 86 6.00 -12.66 3.89
C LYS A 86 4.64 -12.59 4.56
N VAL A 87 3.60 -13.05 3.87
CA VAL A 87 2.25 -13.20 4.43
C VAL A 87 1.96 -14.70 4.54
N HIS A 88 1.51 -15.14 5.70
CA HIS A 88 1.11 -16.53 5.89
C HIS A 88 -0.13 -16.87 5.04
N GLY A 89 0.02 -17.83 4.12
CA GLY A 89 -1.10 -18.39 3.36
C GLY A 89 -1.57 -17.59 2.14
N GLY A 90 -0.81 -16.59 1.65
CA GLY A 90 -1.25 -15.80 0.49
C GLY A 90 -0.22 -14.84 -0.09
N SER A 91 -0.69 -13.99 -1.00
CA SER A 91 0.04 -12.86 -1.60
C SER A 91 -0.35 -11.55 -0.90
N LEU A 92 0.52 -10.53 -0.94
CA LEU A 92 0.20 -9.17 -0.47
C LEU A 92 -0.99 -8.56 -1.24
N PHE A 93 -1.20 -9.01 -2.48
CA PHE A 93 -2.15 -8.44 -3.43
C PHE A 93 -2.96 -9.53 -4.14
N PRO A 94 -3.85 -10.25 -3.44
CA PRO A 94 -4.50 -11.46 -3.97
C PRO A 94 -5.46 -11.22 -5.14
N LYS A 95 -5.86 -9.96 -5.41
CA LYS A 95 -6.82 -9.60 -6.47
C LYS A 95 -6.33 -8.45 -7.36
N LEU A 96 -5.06 -8.08 -7.28
CA LEU A 96 -4.56 -6.93 -8.03
C LEU A 96 -4.54 -7.26 -9.53
N GLU A 97 -5.26 -6.46 -10.30
CA GLU A 97 -5.37 -6.62 -11.76
C GLU A 97 -4.51 -5.58 -12.49
N LEU A 98 -4.39 -4.38 -11.91
CA LEU A 98 -3.69 -3.26 -12.52
C LEU A 98 -2.70 -2.63 -11.53
N LEU A 99 -1.43 -2.63 -11.92
CA LEU A 99 -0.35 -1.93 -11.23
C LEU A 99 0.25 -0.87 -12.13
N TYR A 100 0.30 0.37 -11.65
CA TYR A 100 0.97 1.49 -12.31
C TYR A 100 2.08 2.02 -11.41
N VAL A 101 3.27 2.15 -11.99
CA VAL A 101 4.40 2.85 -11.38
C VAL A 101 4.96 3.80 -12.44
N VAL A 102 4.71 5.10 -12.27
CA VAL A 102 5.01 6.12 -13.28
C VAL A 102 5.83 7.23 -12.66
N ASN A 103 6.94 7.62 -13.30
CA ASN A 103 7.82 8.69 -12.82
C ASN A 103 8.32 8.47 -11.37
N CYS A 104 8.75 7.24 -11.05
CA CYS A 104 9.38 6.87 -9.78
C CYS A 104 10.88 6.53 -9.99
N PRO A 105 11.73 7.53 -10.34
CA PRO A 105 13.08 7.31 -10.87
C PRO A 105 14.07 6.66 -9.89
N GLN A 106 13.82 6.70 -8.58
CA GLN A 106 14.71 6.15 -7.56
C GLN A 106 14.31 4.74 -7.11
N LEU A 107 13.19 4.20 -7.60
CA LEU A 107 12.69 2.90 -7.19
C LEU A 107 13.67 1.79 -7.61
N ALA A 108 14.36 1.22 -6.63
CA ALA A 108 15.39 0.22 -6.84
C ALA A 108 14.91 -1.21 -6.56
N THR A 109 13.93 -1.37 -5.67
CA THR A 109 13.38 -2.68 -5.30
C THR A 109 11.90 -2.76 -5.61
N TRP A 110 11.47 -3.93 -6.06
CA TRP A 110 10.07 -4.29 -6.26
C TRP A 110 9.69 -5.37 -5.25
N PRO A 111 8.45 -5.37 -4.72
CA PRO A 111 7.93 -6.54 -4.03
C PRO A 111 7.73 -7.64 -5.09
N PRO A 112 7.85 -8.92 -4.71
CA PRO A 112 7.62 -10.05 -5.60
C PRO A 112 6.17 -10.11 -6.08
#